data_AF-A0A6J8DW11-F1
#
_entry.id   AF-A0A6J8DW11-F1
#
_cell.length_a   1.000
_cell.length_b   1.000
_cell.length_c   1.000
_cell.angle_alpha   90.00
_cell.angle_beta   90.00
_cell.angle_gamma   90.00
#
_symmetry.space_group_name_H-M   'P 1'
#
loop_
_entity.id
_entity.type
_entity.pdbx_description
1 polymer ?
#
loop_
_entity_poly.entity_id
_entity_poly.type
_entity_poly.pdbx_seq_one_letter_code
_entity_poly.pdbx_strand_id
1 'polypeptide(L)'
;MAAKVNVKTSDSTSTKDLTFLPAINFSFVESVVKSGSKSQGDKEISKGYKYFSEKYLFNISVHKLDNGCMVTARCHRSQKKKNESPHEIEISLVEGPGLESSNCSCAIGKSGTCGHVTGLLYTLAHMKASNLKSIPSDILKTSLPQTWHIPRGEKLKGSQVDDIVVCGYNSKSPYRQPRGLRSTLYNPSKIDFPPVRELCEAVSKVDNSILMLSVCSGAVKKPQTQNLVNFKRLCTRLPTKAFSSLHLEYLG
;
A
#
# COMPACT_ATOMS: atom_id res chain seq x y z
N MET A 1 -26.51 27.76 23.61
CA MET A 1 -26.78 28.23 22.24
C MET A 1 -25.47 28.80 21.68
N ALA A 2 -24.82 28.10 20.75
CA ALA A 2 -23.58 28.57 20.12
C ALA A 2 -23.89 28.90 18.65
N ALA A 3 -23.66 30.15 18.27
CA ALA A 3 -23.95 30.68 16.95
C ALA A 3 -23.10 29.97 15.89
N LYS A 4 -23.75 29.41 14.88
CA LYS A 4 -23.10 28.97 13.65
C LYS A 4 -22.65 30.23 12.89
N VAL A 5 -21.35 30.46 12.80
CA VAL A 5 -20.79 31.42 11.84
C VAL A 5 -21.04 30.84 10.45
N ASN A 6 -22.04 31.38 9.77
CA ASN A 6 -22.39 31.03 8.40
C ASN A 6 -21.48 31.85 7.48
N VAL A 7 -20.31 31.29 7.15
CA VAL A 7 -19.48 31.86 6.09
C VAL A 7 -20.21 31.63 4.78
N LYS A 8 -20.68 32.73 4.17
CA LYS A 8 -21.31 32.72 2.85
C LYS A 8 -20.27 32.27 1.83
N THR A 9 -20.34 31.02 1.37
CA THR A 9 -19.59 30.53 0.22
C THR A 9 -20.25 31.05 -1.05
N SER A 10 -19.66 32.07 -1.67
CA SER A 10 -19.91 32.43 -3.07
C SER A 10 -19.39 31.30 -3.98
N ASP A 11 -20.24 30.81 -4.87
CA ASP A 11 -20.02 29.82 -5.95
C ASP A 11 -18.64 29.13 -5.98
N SER A 12 -18.40 28.20 -5.05
CA SER A 12 -17.18 27.41 -5.04
C SER A 12 -17.31 26.21 -5.98
N THR A 13 -16.91 26.39 -7.24
CA THR A 13 -16.82 25.28 -8.19
C THR A 13 -15.76 24.29 -7.70
N SER A 14 -16.19 23.08 -7.32
CA SER A 14 -15.29 22.01 -6.87
C SER A 14 -14.40 21.57 -8.03
N THR A 15 -13.09 21.68 -7.87
CA THR A 15 -12.09 21.28 -8.86
C THR A 15 -11.18 20.18 -8.32
N LYS A 16 -10.59 19.41 -9.24
CA LYS A 16 -9.52 18.45 -8.95
C LYS A 16 -8.15 19.02 -9.31
N ASP A 17 -8.07 20.28 -9.69
CA ASP A 17 -6.83 20.93 -10.07
C ASP A 17 -5.98 21.27 -8.83
N LEU A 18 -4.71 20.87 -8.86
CA LEU A 18 -3.74 21.07 -7.78
C LEU A 18 -2.86 22.30 -8.02
N THR A 19 -2.99 22.99 -9.15
CA THR A 19 -2.22 24.21 -9.44
C THR A 19 -2.43 25.28 -8.37
N PHE A 20 -3.66 25.42 -7.86
CA PHE A 20 -4.04 26.40 -6.84
C PHE A 20 -3.57 26.08 -5.42
N LEU A 21 -3.08 24.86 -5.15
CA LEU A 21 -2.57 24.55 -3.82
C LEU A 21 -1.28 25.35 -3.55
N PRO A 22 -1.09 25.90 -2.34
CA PRO A 22 0.18 26.51 -1.96
C PRO A 22 1.32 25.48 -1.92
N ALA A 23 2.55 25.97 -1.75
CA ALA A 23 3.73 25.12 -1.58
C ALA A 23 3.69 24.41 -0.22
N ILE A 24 3.22 23.16 -0.20
CA ILE A 24 3.11 22.33 1.00
C ILE A 24 4.17 21.22 0.96
N ASN A 25 4.99 21.15 2.00
CA ASN A 25 6.03 20.13 2.18
C ASN A 25 5.77 19.30 3.45
N PHE A 26 6.44 18.14 3.58
CA PHE A 26 6.33 17.29 4.77
C PHE A 26 6.72 18.02 6.06
N SER A 27 7.75 18.86 6.03
CA SER A 27 8.18 19.67 7.18
C SER A 27 7.12 20.67 7.64
N PHE A 28 6.34 21.23 6.70
CA PHE A 28 5.22 22.10 7.03
C PHE A 28 4.10 21.33 7.75
N VAL A 29 3.82 20.09 7.33
CA VAL A 29 2.82 19.26 8.00
C VAL A 29 3.23 19.01 9.46
N GLU A 30 4.49 18.69 9.70
CA GLU A 30 5.00 18.51 11.06
C GLU A 30 4.95 19.79 11.89
N SER A 31 5.32 20.94 11.31
CA SER A 31 5.29 22.22 12.05
C SER A 31 3.87 22.60 12.46
N VAL A 32 2.89 22.39 11.59
CA VAL A 32 1.47 22.63 11.87
C VAL A 32 0.97 21.74 13.02
N VAL A 33 1.34 20.46 13.02
CA VAL A 33 0.92 19.53 14.08
C VAL A 33 1.60 19.86 15.40
N LYS A 34 2.89 20.21 15.37
CA LYS A 34 3.66 20.63 16.55
C LYS A 34 3.12 21.93 17.15
N SER A 35 2.71 22.90 16.33
CA SER A 35 2.12 24.16 16.83
C SER A 35 0.70 23.98 17.38
N GLY A 36 -0.09 23.06 16.82
CA GLY A 36 -1.46 22.79 17.27
C GLY A 36 -1.58 21.85 18.48
N SER A 37 -0.53 21.10 18.79
CA SER A 37 -0.56 20.04 19.81
C SER A 37 0.16 20.44 21.09
N LYS A 38 -0.48 20.23 22.25
CA LYS A 38 0.15 20.46 23.56
C LYS A 38 1.33 19.51 23.86
N SER A 39 1.38 18.36 23.19
CA SER A 39 2.36 17.29 23.43
C SER A 39 3.16 16.94 22.18
N GLN A 40 3.63 17.95 21.43
CA GLN A 40 4.43 17.82 20.19
C GLN A 40 3.77 17.05 19.02
N GLY A 41 2.64 16.37 19.24
CA GLY A 41 1.79 15.81 18.20
C GLY A 41 2.29 14.49 17.59
N ASP A 42 3.18 13.77 18.25
CA ASP A 42 3.78 12.52 17.71
C ASP A 42 2.74 11.45 17.35
N LYS A 43 1.65 11.39 18.12
CA LYS A 43 0.55 10.43 17.89
C LYS A 43 -0.23 10.81 16.63
N GLU A 44 -0.46 12.10 16.41
CA GLU A 44 -1.16 12.67 15.27
C GLU A 44 -0.32 12.51 14.01
N ILE A 45 0.99 12.76 14.09
CA ILE A 45 1.96 12.52 13.01
C ILE A 45 1.97 11.04 12.63
N SER A 46 2.14 10.14 13.60
CA SER A 46 2.21 8.70 13.35
C SER A 46 0.91 8.16 12.73
N LYS A 47 -0.25 8.57 13.26
CA LYS A 47 -1.55 8.16 12.73
C LYS A 47 -1.83 8.78 11.36
N GLY A 48 -1.51 10.05 11.17
CA GLY A 48 -1.70 10.76 9.91
C GLY A 48 -0.85 10.17 8.80
N TYR A 49 0.42 9.87 9.08
CA TYR A 49 1.29 9.19 8.13
C TYR A 49 0.73 7.81 7.75
N LYS A 50 0.26 7.02 8.73
CA LYS A 50 -0.43 5.75 8.47
C LYS A 50 -1.65 5.96 7.56
N TYR A 51 -2.43 7.02 7.78
CA TYR A 51 -3.61 7.29 6.97
C TYR A 51 -3.31 7.62 5.52
N PHE A 52 -2.25 8.39 5.32
CA PHE A 52 -1.68 8.67 4.02
C PHE A 52 -1.12 7.40 3.34
N SER A 53 -0.29 6.61 4.04
CA SER A 53 0.40 5.46 3.46
C SER A 53 -0.55 4.33 3.09
N GLU A 54 -1.57 4.06 3.92
CA GLU A 54 -2.56 3.00 3.72
C GLU A 54 -3.76 3.44 2.85
N LYS A 55 -3.75 4.67 2.30
CA LYS A 55 -4.79 5.22 1.41
C LYS A 55 -6.20 5.16 2.02
N TYR A 56 -6.33 5.65 3.26
CA TYR A 56 -7.64 5.79 3.91
C TYR A 56 -8.44 7.00 3.46
N LEU A 57 -7.77 7.95 2.82
CA LEU A 57 -8.35 9.19 2.31
C LEU A 57 -8.87 8.99 0.88
N PHE A 58 -10.07 9.50 0.63
CA PHE A 58 -10.75 9.41 -0.66
C PHE A 58 -11.68 10.61 -0.85
N ASN A 59 -12.21 10.77 -2.07
CA ASN A 59 -13.05 11.91 -2.45
C ASN A 59 -12.40 13.25 -2.10
N ILE A 60 -11.15 13.45 -2.51
CA ILE A 60 -10.45 14.71 -2.29
C ILE A 60 -10.92 15.71 -3.36
N SER A 61 -11.35 16.89 -2.91
CA SER A 61 -11.77 18.01 -3.75
C SER A 61 -11.11 19.31 -3.28
N VAL A 62 -10.79 20.17 -4.24
CA VAL A 62 -10.21 21.49 -3.99
C VAL A 62 -11.23 22.54 -4.43
N HIS A 63 -11.43 23.53 -3.58
CA HIS A 63 -12.28 24.70 -3.83
C HIS A 63 -11.38 25.93 -3.83
N LYS A 64 -11.44 26.72 -4.91
CA LYS A 64 -10.69 27.97 -4.99
C LYS A 64 -11.39 29.02 -4.13
N LEU A 65 -10.61 29.72 -3.30
CA LEU A 65 -11.05 30.89 -2.54
C LEU A 65 -10.21 32.10 -2.96
N ASP A 66 -10.69 33.30 -2.64
CA ASP A 66 -10.01 34.55 -3.03
C ASP A 66 -8.61 34.68 -2.40
N ASN A 67 -8.43 34.17 -1.18
CA ASN A 67 -7.16 34.25 -0.43
C ASN A 67 -6.47 32.88 -0.26
N GLY A 68 -6.81 31.88 -1.09
CA GLY A 68 -6.18 30.55 -1.01
C GLY A 68 -7.04 29.42 -1.54
N CYS A 69 -7.01 28.27 -0.86
CA CYS A 69 -7.78 27.10 -1.27
C CYS A 69 -8.35 26.35 -0.08
N MET A 70 -9.56 25.83 -0.25
CA MET A 70 -10.21 24.95 0.70
C MET A 70 -10.21 23.53 0.15
N VAL A 71 -9.70 22.59 0.92
CA VAL A 71 -9.62 21.18 0.55
C VAL A 71 -10.58 20.39 1.42
N THR A 72 -11.44 19.63 0.77
CA THR A 72 -12.38 18.71 1.42
C THR A 72 -12.01 17.28 1.08
N ALA A 73 -12.16 16.37 2.05
CA ALA A 73 -11.92 14.95 1.85
C ALA A 73 -12.72 14.09 2.84
N ARG A 74 -12.76 12.78 2.56
CA ARG A 74 -13.30 11.77 3.47
C ARG A 74 -12.23 10.79 3.90
N CYS A 75 -12.26 10.36 5.16
CA CYS A 75 -11.33 9.38 5.69
C CYS A 75 -12.04 8.32 6.52
N HIS A 76 -11.79 7.04 6.21
CA HIS A 76 -12.23 5.96 7.09
C HIS A 76 -11.36 5.88 8.35
N ARG A 77 -11.97 5.51 9.48
CA ARG A 77 -11.25 5.28 10.75
C ARG A 77 -10.27 4.09 10.67
N SER A 78 -10.61 3.06 9.89
CA SER A 78 -9.75 1.89 9.65
C SER A 78 -10.23 1.07 8.45
N GLN A 79 -9.41 0.15 7.95
CA GLN A 79 -9.71 -0.71 6.79
C GLN A 79 -10.83 -1.71 7.09
N LYS A 80 -10.95 -2.12 8.36
CA LYS A 80 -11.96 -3.08 8.81
C LYS A 80 -13.34 -2.43 8.95
N LYS A 81 -13.39 -1.15 9.30
CA LYS A 81 -14.62 -0.38 9.55
C LYS A 81 -15.03 0.46 8.34
N LYS A 82 -15.02 -0.14 7.14
CA LYS A 82 -15.49 0.53 5.90
C LYS A 82 -17.01 0.71 5.86
N ASN A 83 -17.75 -0.06 6.66
CA ASN A 83 -19.21 0.05 6.79
C ASN A 83 -19.64 1.19 7.75
N GLU A 84 -18.70 1.77 8.51
CA GLU A 84 -18.98 2.96 9.33
C GLU A 84 -18.86 4.21 8.47
N SER A 85 -19.65 5.24 8.79
CA SER A 85 -19.59 6.51 8.08
C SER A 85 -18.18 7.12 8.18
N PRO A 86 -17.57 7.52 7.05
CA PRO A 86 -16.25 8.14 7.04
C PRO A 86 -16.29 9.50 7.73
N HIS A 87 -15.16 9.90 8.30
CA HIS A 87 -14.99 11.25 8.81
C HIS A 87 -14.84 12.23 7.65
N GLU A 88 -15.58 13.34 7.72
CA GLU A 88 -15.44 14.45 6.79
C GLU A 88 -14.38 15.40 7.32
N ILE A 89 -13.52 15.85 6.42
CA ILE A 89 -12.35 16.69 6.71
C ILE A 89 -12.43 17.89 5.78
N GLU A 90 -12.17 19.06 6.35
CA GLU A 90 -12.14 20.34 5.67
C GLU A 90 -10.91 21.11 6.16
N ILE A 91 -10.13 21.65 5.24
CA ILE A 91 -8.89 22.37 5.51
C ILE A 91 -8.86 23.61 4.64
N SER A 92 -8.69 24.78 5.26
CA SER A 92 -8.50 26.05 4.55
C SER A 92 -7.03 26.46 4.61
N LEU A 93 -6.43 26.62 3.44
CA LEU A 93 -5.04 27.00 3.25
C LEU A 93 -4.98 28.39 2.63
N VAL A 94 -4.08 29.22 3.12
CA VAL A 94 -3.86 30.59 2.59
C VAL A 94 -2.89 30.53 1.41
N GLU A 95 -2.88 31.54 0.53
CA GLU A 95 -1.79 31.76 -0.44
C GLU A 95 -0.45 32.02 0.30
N GLY A 96 0.22 30.92 0.66
CA GLY A 96 1.44 30.87 1.46
C GLY A 96 1.55 29.54 2.24
N PRO A 97 2.66 29.28 2.95
CA PRO A 97 2.78 28.11 3.82
C PRO A 97 2.01 28.38 5.14
N GLY A 98 0.68 28.37 5.08
CA GLY A 98 -0.18 28.68 6.23
C GLY A 98 -1.45 27.84 6.23
N LEU A 99 -1.70 27.16 7.36
CA LEU A 99 -2.99 26.55 7.65
C LEU A 99 -3.85 27.58 8.39
N GLU A 100 -4.93 28.06 7.77
CA GLU A 100 -5.85 29.01 8.39
C GLU A 100 -6.78 28.31 9.38
N SER A 101 -7.43 27.24 8.93
CA SER A 101 -8.35 26.47 9.76
C SER A 101 -8.44 25.03 9.27
N SER A 102 -8.74 24.13 10.20
CA SER A 102 -9.00 22.73 9.91
C SER A 102 -10.13 22.21 10.77
N ASN A 103 -11.02 21.45 10.15
CA ASN A 103 -12.15 20.83 10.79
C ASN A 103 -12.22 19.36 10.39
N CYS A 104 -12.51 18.50 11.35
CA CYS A 104 -12.79 17.10 11.07
C CYS A 104 -13.91 16.61 12.00
N SER A 105 -14.83 15.81 11.46
CA SER A 105 -16.00 15.32 12.20
C SER A 105 -15.67 14.39 13.38
N CYS A 106 -14.40 13.95 13.52
CA CYS A 106 -13.96 13.17 14.67
C CYS A 106 -13.87 14.01 15.95
N ALA A 107 -13.97 13.37 17.12
CA ALA A 107 -14.01 14.07 18.42
C ALA A 107 -12.82 15.02 18.65
N ILE A 108 -11.62 14.60 18.23
CA ILE A 108 -10.38 15.40 18.34
C ILE A 108 -10.30 16.44 17.21
N GLY A 109 -10.89 16.15 16.05
CA GLY A 109 -10.83 16.99 14.85
C GLY A 109 -11.47 18.35 15.00
N LYS A 110 -12.37 18.51 15.98
CA LYS A 110 -12.97 19.80 16.33
C LYS A 110 -11.96 20.79 16.92
N SER A 111 -10.82 20.33 17.44
CA SER A 111 -9.77 21.18 18.02
C SER A 111 -8.64 21.51 17.04
N GLY A 112 -8.79 21.24 15.75
CA GLY A 112 -7.83 21.64 14.71
C GLY A 112 -6.96 20.49 14.18
N THR A 113 -6.10 19.87 14.98
CA THR A 113 -5.10 18.91 14.48
C THR A 113 -5.35 17.48 14.98
N CYS A 114 -6.07 16.69 14.19
CA CYS A 114 -6.21 15.24 14.43
C CYS A 114 -5.46 14.44 13.36
N GLY A 115 -5.23 13.15 13.61
CA GLY A 115 -4.55 12.28 12.64
C GLY A 115 -5.21 12.26 11.25
N HIS A 116 -6.54 12.45 11.13
CA HIS A 116 -7.21 12.53 9.83
C HIS A 116 -6.80 13.78 9.03
N VAL A 117 -6.82 14.95 9.68
CA VAL A 117 -6.34 16.22 9.09
C VAL A 117 -4.89 16.10 8.69
N THR A 118 -4.04 15.56 9.57
CA THR A 118 -2.62 15.33 9.30
C THR A 118 -2.41 14.39 8.10
N GLY A 119 -3.21 13.34 7.97
CA GLY A 119 -3.16 12.45 6.81
C GLY A 119 -3.51 13.16 5.50
N LEU A 120 -4.52 14.05 5.52
CA LEU A 120 -4.88 14.84 4.34
C LEU A 120 -3.74 15.78 3.95
N LEU A 121 -3.13 16.49 4.91
CA LEU A 121 -1.97 17.33 4.66
C LEU A 121 -0.78 16.57 4.07
N TYR A 122 -0.47 15.37 4.59
CA TYR A 122 0.57 14.51 4.00
C TYR A 122 0.24 14.07 2.58
N THR A 123 -1.03 13.80 2.29
CA THR A 123 -1.47 13.44 0.94
C THR A 123 -1.27 14.61 -0.02
N LEU A 124 -1.66 15.82 0.38
CA LEU A 124 -1.45 17.05 -0.40
C LEU A 124 0.05 17.33 -0.64
N ALA A 125 0.87 17.24 0.42
CA ALA A 125 2.32 17.41 0.33
C ALA A 125 2.96 16.41 -0.64
N HIS A 126 2.55 15.14 -0.58
CA HIS A 126 3.03 14.12 -1.50
C HIS A 126 2.61 14.39 -2.95
N MET A 127 1.37 14.82 -3.19
CA MET A 127 0.90 15.15 -4.54
C MET A 127 1.68 16.33 -5.14
N LYS A 128 1.99 17.35 -4.33
CA LYS A 128 2.85 18.46 -4.72
C LYS A 128 4.30 18.02 -4.97
N ALA A 129 4.89 17.23 -4.08
CA ALA A 129 6.23 16.69 -4.26
C ALA A 129 6.36 15.80 -5.52
N SER A 130 5.26 15.15 -5.92
CA SER A 130 5.17 14.34 -7.14
C SER A 130 4.87 15.17 -8.40
N ASN A 131 4.77 16.51 -8.30
CA ASN A 131 4.43 17.43 -9.39
C ASN A 131 3.14 17.06 -10.15
N LEU A 132 2.13 16.55 -9.43
CA LEU A 132 0.84 16.23 -10.03
C LEU A 132 0.05 17.52 -10.30
N LYS A 133 -0.46 17.64 -11.52
CA LYS A 133 -1.30 18.79 -11.94
C LYS A 133 -2.73 18.66 -11.43
N SER A 134 -3.23 17.44 -11.30
CA SER A 134 -4.59 17.17 -10.84
C SER A 134 -4.62 16.01 -9.84
N ILE A 135 -5.60 16.00 -8.96
CA ILE A 135 -5.90 14.88 -8.07
C ILE A 135 -6.20 13.66 -8.95
N PRO A 136 -5.48 12.52 -8.76
CA PRO A 136 -5.77 11.30 -9.48
C PRO A 136 -7.23 10.90 -9.27
N SER A 137 -7.94 10.59 -10.35
CA SER A 137 -9.27 10.01 -10.22
C SER A 137 -9.17 8.68 -9.49
N ASP A 138 -10.16 8.39 -8.66
CA ASP A 138 -10.30 7.06 -8.07
C ASP A 138 -10.47 6.05 -9.20
N ILE A 139 -9.40 5.34 -9.53
CA ILE A 139 -9.41 4.27 -10.52
C ILE A 139 -10.38 3.23 -10.00
N LEU A 140 -11.50 3.03 -10.72
CA LEU A 140 -12.49 2.04 -10.36
C LEU A 140 -11.79 0.69 -10.29
N LYS A 141 -12.06 -0.11 -9.26
CA LYS A 141 -11.43 -1.43 -9.10
C LYS A 141 -11.63 -2.35 -10.32
N THR A 142 -12.69 -2.12 -11.08
CA THR A 142 -13.01 -2.82 -12.33
C THR A 142 -12.21 -2.37 -13.54
N SER A 143 -11.60 -1.18 -13.50
CA SER A 143 -10.72 -0.69 -14.57
C SER A 143 -9.29 -1.24 -14.47
N LEU A 144 -8.93 -1.84 -13.33
CA LEU A 144 -7.70 -2.60 -13.20
C LEU A 144 -7.91 -4.01 -13.79
N PRO A 145 -6.91 -4.55 -14.53
CA PRO A 145 -7.00 -5.90 -15.07
C PRO A 145 -7.21 -6.90 -13.94
N GLN A 146 -8.09 -7.87 -14.15
CA GLN A 146 -8.37 -8.91 -13.17
C GLN A 146 -7.09 -9.70 -12.85
N THR A 147 -6.63 -9.66 -11.61
CA THR A 147 -5.38 -10.36 -11.19
C THR A 147 -5.61 -11.79 -10.70
N TRP A 148 -6.83 -12.31 -10.80
CA TRP A 148 -7.21 -13.65 -10.30
C TRP A 148 -6.52 -14.79 -11.05
N HIS A 149 -6.17 -14.56 -12.32
CA HIS A 149 -5.44 -15.51 -13.15
C HIS A 149 -3.94 -15.57 -12.81
N ILE A 150 -3.42 -14.63 -12.03
CA ILE A 150 -2.03 -14.60 -11.59
C ILE A 150 -1.95 -15.35 -10.26
N PRO A 151 -1.32 -16.54 -10.20
CA PRO A 151 -1.20 -17.28 -8.95
C PRO A 151 -0.39 -16.47 -7.93
N ARG A 152 -0.93 -16.33 -6.72
CA ARG A 152 -0.28 -15.57 -5.65
C ARG A 152 0.85 -16.37 -5.02
N GLY A 153 2.01 -15.73 -4.84
CA GLY A 153 3.10 -16.23 -4.00
C GLY A 153 3.95 -17.34 -4.62
N GLU A 154 4.90 -17.82 -3.83
CA GLU A 154 5.75 -18.96 -4.17
C GLU A 154 4.88 -20.23 -4.20
N LYS A 155 4.89 -20.93 -5.33
CA LYS A 155 4.11 -22.17 -5.48
C LYS A 155 4.71 -23.25 -4.59
N LEU A 156 3.87 -24.00 -3.89
CA LEU A 156 4.30 -25.26 -3.28
C LEU A 156 4.93 -26.12 -4.38
N LYS A 157 6.19 -26.48 -4.21
CA LYS A 157 6.86 -27.41 -5.13
C LYS A 157 6.23 -28.79 -4.91
N GLY A 158 6.01 -29.53 -6.00
CA GLY A 158 5.59 -30.92 -5.91
C GLY A 158 6.62 -31.70 -5.08
N SER A 159 6.15 -32.31 -4.00
CA SER A 159 6.91 -33.21 -3.12
C SER A 159 6.03 -34.43 -2.85
N GLN A 160 6.63 -35.55 -2.44
CA GLN A 160 5.87 -36.73 -2.07
C GLN A 160 4.92 -36.38 -0.92
N VAL A 161 3.70 -36.92 -0.93
CA VAL A 161 2.67 -36.60 0.08
C VAL A 161 3.16 -36.89 1.50
N ASP A 162 4.02 -37.91 1.65
CA ASP A 162 4.61 -38.31 2.92
C ASP A 162 5.62 -37.28 3.47
N ASP A 163 6.24 -36.48 2.60
CA ASP A 163 7.18 -35.42 2.96
C ASP A 163 6.51 -34.06 3.22
N ILE A 164 5.21 -33.93 2.90
CA ILE A 164 4.49 -32.67 3.09
C ILE A 164 4.18 -32.48 4.58
N VAL A 165 4.80 -31.44 5.15
CA VAL A 165 4.54 -30.99 6.52
C VAL A 165 3.58 -29.80 6.49
N VAL A 166 2.34 -30.03 6.91
CA VAL A 166 1.32 -28.98 7.02
C VAL A 166 1.50 -28.24 8.34
N CYS A 167 1.97 -27.00 8.28
CA CYS A 167 2.10 -26.14 9.44
C CYS A 167 0.89 -25.20 9.56
N GLY A 168 0.34 -25.09 10.76
CA GLY A 168 -0.66 -24.06 11.07
C GLY A 168 -0.05 -22.64 11.09
N TYR A 169 -0.89 -21.63 11.33
CA TYR A 169 -0.44 -20.26 11.55
C TYR A 169 -0.78 -19.82 12.98
N ASN A 170 0.21 -19.32 13.73
CA ASN A 170 -0.02 -18.79 15.08
C ASN A 170 0.00 -17.26 15.08
N SER A 171 -1.20 -16.66 15.19
CA SER A 171 -1.39 -15.20 15.21
C SER A 171 -0.67 -14.49 16.36
N LYS A 172 -0.50 -15.13 17.53
CA LYS A 172 0.14 -14.53 18.71
C LYS A 172 1.68 -14.53 18.62
N SER A 173 2.25 -15.41 17.79
CA SER A 173 3.70 -15.55 17.61
C SER A 173 4.03 -15.88 16.15
N PRO A 174 3.91 -14.91 15.23
CA PRO A 174 4.01 -15.15 13.78
C PRO A 174 5.40 -15.62 13.33
N TYR A 175 6.44 -15.32 14.11
CA TYR A 175 7.82 -15.75 13.83
C TYR A 175 8.12 -17.18 14.30
N ARG A 176 7.23 -17.80 15.09
CA ARG A 176 7.41 -19.16 15.59
C ARG A 176 6.60 -20.11 14.73
N GLN A 177 7.30 -20.94 13.97
CA GLN A 177 6.66 -22.01 13.20
C GLN A 177 6.00 -23.00 14.18
N PRO A 178 4.67 -23.21 14.13
CA PRO A 178 4.03 -24.21 14.97
C PRO A 178 4.48 -25.62 14.54
N ARG A 179 4.30 -26.60 15.43
CA ARG A 179 4.57 -28.01 15.09
C ARG A 179 3.75 -28.39 13.87
N GLY A 180 4.42 -28.84 12.82
CA GLY A 180 3.77 -29.31 11.61
C GLY A 180 3.14 -30.69 11.80
N LEU A 181 2.07 -30.93 11.06
CA LEU A 181 1.43 -32.25 10.92
C LEU A 181 1.96 -32.90 9.63
N ARG A 182 2.42 -34.14 9.73
CA ARG A 182 2.78 -34.98 8.58
C ARG A 182 1.84 -36.17 8.48
N SER A 183 1.69 -36.74 7.29
CA SER A 183 1.01 -38.02 7.14
C SER A 183 1.72 -39.07 8.00
N THR A 184 0.95 -39.80 8.83
CA THR A 184 1.42 -41.01 9.52
C THR A 184 0.87 -42.27 8.86
N LEU A 185 0.16 -42.13 7.73
CA LEU A 185 -0.37 -43.27 7.01
C LEU A 185 0.81 -44.07 6.46
N TYR A 186 0.78 -45.37 6.74
CA TYR A 186 1.71 -46.31 6.16
C TYR A 186 1.53 -46.30 4.64
N ASN A 187 2.62 -46.04 3.90
CA ASN A 187 2.64 -46.17 2.46
C ASN A 187 2.87 -47.65 2.11
N PRO A 188 1.86 -48.40 1.61
CA PRO A 188 2.01 -49.81 1.29
C PRO A 188 2.85 -50.05 0.04
N SER A 189 3.10 -49.02 -0.75
CA SER A 189 3.93 -49.07 -1.95
C SER A 189 5.40 -49.02 -1.55
N LYS A 190 6.06 -50.18 -1.48
CA LYS A 190 7.52 -50.30 -1.31
C LYS A 190 8.31 -49.96 -2.59
N ILE A 191 7.66 -49.34 -3.57
CA ILE A 191 8.25 -49.07 -4.88
C ILE A 191 8.87 -47.68 -4.78
N ASP A 192 10.18 -47.61 -4.91
CA ASP A 192 10.86 -46.34 -5.11
C ASP A 192 10.28 -45.68 -6.36
N PHE A 193 9.63 -44.55 -6.17
CA PHE A 193 9.00 -43.84 -7.28
C PHE A 193 10.11 -43.42 -8.24
N PRO A 194 10.04 -43.79 -9.54
CA PRO A 194 11.08 -43.44 -10.48
C PRO A 194 11.25 -41.91 -10.52
N PRO A 195 12.49 -41.41 -10.70
CA PRO A 195 12.75 -39.97 -10.74
C PRO A 195 11.88 -39.33 -11.83
N VAL A 196 11.42 -38.10 -11.57
CA VAL A 196 10.49 -37.36 -12.46
C VAL A 196 10.92 -37.38 -13.93
N ARG A 197 12.23 -37.36 -14.18
CA ARG A 197 12.81 -37.43 -15.53
C ARG A 197 12.44 -38.73 -16.28
N GLU A 198 12.54 -39.88 -15.60
CA GLU A 198 12.20 -41.18 -16.19
C GLU A 198 10.70 -41.31 -16.44
N LEU A 199 9.88 -40.77 -15.53
CA LEU A 199 8.43 -40.69 -15.73
C LEU A 199 8.07 -39.84 -16.94
N CYS A 200 8.67 -38.66 -17.08
CA CYS A 200 8.45 -37.80 -18.25
C CYS A 200 8.86 -38.49 -19.55
N GLU A 201 9.98 -39.23 -19.54
CA GLU A 201 10.43 -39.99 -20.71
C GLU A 201 9.46 -41.14 -21.04
N ALA A 202 9.02 -41.90 -20.03
CA ALA A 202 8.05 -42.97 -20.22
C ALA A 202 6.71 -42.44 -20.75
N VAL A 203 6.20 -41.33 -20.19
CA VAL A 203 4.96 -40.68 -20.63
C VAL A 203 5.08 -40.13 -22.06
N SER A 204 6.25 -39.61 -22.45
CA SER A 204 6.46 -39.12 -23.82
C SER A 204 6.43 -40.21 -24.89
N LYS A 205 6.60 -41.48 -24.49
CA LYS A 205 6.52 -42.67 -25.37
C LYS A 205 5.10 -43.23 -25.48
N VAL A 206 4.18 -42.79 -24.62
CA VAL A 206 2.77 -43.21 -24.66
C VAL A 206 2.05 -42.44 -25.76
N ASP A 207 1.19 -43.12 -26.51
CA ASP A 207 0.39 -42.50 -27.56
C ASP A 207 -0.55 -41.43 -26.96
N ASN A 208 -0.33 -40.17 -27.37
CA ASN A 208 -1.07 -39.00 -26.91
C ASN A 208 -2.56 -39.03 -27.27
N SER A 209 -2.98 -39.96 -28.13
CA SER A 209 -4.39 -40.14 -28.52
C SER A 209 -5.20 -40.97 -27.52
N ILE A 210 -4.55 -41.75 -26.65
CA ILE A 210 -5.21 -42.78 -25.83
C ILE A 210 -5.66 -42.25 -24.45
N LEU A 211 -5.14 -41.11 -24.01
CA LEU A 211 -5.53 -40.49 -22.74
C LEU A 211 -5.62 -38.98 -22.92
N MET A 212 -6.46 -38.32 -22.11
CA MET A 212 -6.56 -36.85 -21.98
C MET A 212 -5.26 -36.22 -21.42
N LEU A 213 -4.09 -36.62 -21.94
CA LEU A 213 -2.73 -36.22 -21.59
C LEU A 213 -2.26 -35.00 -22.41
N SER A 214 -3.13 -34.43 -23.25
CA SER A 214 -2.83 -33.20 -24.00
C SER A 214 -2.42 -32.02 -23.10
N VAL A 215 -2.76 -32.06 -21.80
CA VAL A 215 -2.37 -31.06 -20.79
C VAL A 215 -0.92 -31.23 -20.30
N CYS A 216 -0.34 -32.43 -20.40
CA CYS A 216 1.03 -32.71 -19.95
C CYS A 216 2.10 -32.38 -21.00
N SER A 217 1.71 -32.07 -22.24
CA SER A 217 2.59 -31.58 -23.30
C SER A 217 2.93 -30.09 -23.08
N GLY A 218 3.50 -29.79 -21.92
CA GLY A 218 4.11 -28.48 -21.66
C GLY A 218 5.35 -28.35 -22.52
N ALA A 219 5.26 -27.59 -23.62
CA ALA A 219 6.42 -27.18 -24.39
C ALA A 219 7.48 -26.63 -23.41
N VAL A 220 8.63 -27.31 -23.33
CA VAL A 220 9.81 -26.81 -22.64
C VAL A 220 10.23 -25.55 -23.37
N LYS A 221 9.74 -24.39 -22.93
CA LYS A 221 10.29 -23.10 -23.36
C LYS A 221 11.71 -23.06 -22.82
N LYS A 222 12.69 -23.14 -23.73
CA LYS A 222 14.10 -22.93 -23.41
C LYS A 222 14.22 -21.66 -22.55
N PRO A 223 15.01 -21.68 -21.46
CA PRO A 223 15.24 -20.47 -20.69
C PRO A 223 15.87 -19.43 -21.62
N GLN A 224 15.15 -18.34 -21.87
CA GLN A 224 15.79 -17.13 -22.34
C GLN A 224 16.70 -16.68 -21.21
N THR A 225 18.00 -16.71 -21.46
CA THR A 225 19.00 -16.02 -20.65
C THR A 225 18.67 -14.54 -20.64
N GLN A 226 17.87 -14.12 -19.65
CA GLN A 226 17.76 -12.72 -19.28
C GLN A 226 18.72 -12.49 -18.13
N ASN A 227 19.57 -11.49 -18.33
CA ASN A 227 20.70 -11.14 -17.49
C ASN A 227 20.39 -11.21 -15.98
N LEU A 228 21.28 -11.89 -15.26
CA LEU A 228 21.36 -11.86 -13.81
C LEU A 228 21.62 -10.42 -13.34
N VAL A 229 20.55 -9.68 -13.03
CA VAL A 229 20.66 -8.52 -12.13
C VAL A 229 20.46 -9.06 -10.71
N ASN A 230 21.56 -9.02 -9.99
CA ASN A 230 21.76 -9.63 -8.68
C ASN A 230 20.98 -8.85 -7.60
N PHE A 231 19.72 -9.23 -7.33
CA PHE A 231 19.00 -8.73 -6.14
C PHE A 231 19.32 -9.61 -4.93
N LYS A 232 20.49 -9.37 -4.32
CA LYS A 232 20.69 -9.69 -2.89
C LYS A 232 19.71 -8.84 -2.07
N ARG A 233 18.63 -9.43 -1.59
CA ARG A 233 17.94 -8.92 -0.39
C ARG A 233 18.83 -9.23 0.83
N LEU A 234 19.75 -8.32 1.10
CA LEU A 234 20.32 -8.14 2.43
C LEU A 234 19.23 -7.52 3.32
N CYS A 235 18.46 -8.38 3.99
CA CYS A 235 17.78 -7.99 5.22
C CYS A 235 18.80 -8.09 6.37
N THR A 236 19.66 -7.08 6.49
CA THR A 236 20.43 -6.85 7.71
C THR A 236 20.35 -5.38 8.09
N ARG A 237 19.97 -5.18 9.35
CA ARG A 237 19.91 -3.91 10.09
C ARG A 237 21.08 -2.99 9.72
N LEU A 238 20.81 -1.73 9.43
CA LEU A 238 21.80 -0.67 9.57
C LEU A 238 21.80 -0.20 11.04
N PRO A 239 22.95 -0.21 11.73
CA PRO A 239 23.22 0.73 12.80
C PRO A 239 23.65 2.07 12.20
N THR A 240 23.39 3.13 12.94
CA THR A 240 23.80 4.50 12.70
C THR A 240 25.33 4.65 12.77
N LYS A 241 25.94 5.28 11.75
CA LYS A 241 27.04 6.28 11.81
C LYS A 241 27.88 6.33 10.51
N ALA A 242 28.41 7.54 10.25
CA ALA A 242 29.43 7.94 9.28
C ALA A 242 28.96 8.06 7.81
N PHE A 243 28.69 9.25 7.28
CA PHE A 243 29.60 10.33 6.81
C PHE A 243 30.54 9.95 5.65
N SER A 244 30.56 10.87 4.68
CA SER A 244 31.53 11.14 3.60
C SER A 244 31.37 10.39 2.27
N SER A 245 31.01 11.20 1.26
CA SER A 245 31.63 11.38 -0.06
C SER A 245 31.85 10.16 -0.97
N LEU A 246 31.44 10.30 -2.24
CA LEU A 246 32.07 9.82 -3.50
C LEU A 246 30.98 9.89 -4.59
N HIS A 247 30.85 11.01 -5.29
CA HIS A 247 31.52 11.38 -6.55
C HIS A 247 31.24 10.39 -7.70
N LEU A 248 30.47 10.90 -8.68
CA LEU A 248 30.33 10.35 -10.02
C LEU A 248 31.71 10.15 -10.64
N GLU A 249 31.89 9.06 -11.37
CA GLU A 249 32.59 9.13 -12.66
C GLU A 249 32.00 8.09 -13.62
N TYR A 250 31.58 8.63 -14.75
CA TYR A 250 31.25 7.98 -16.02
C TYR A 250 32.58 7.66 -16.71
N LEU A 251 32.70 6.55 -17.46
CA LEU A 251 33.47 6.41 -18.70
C LEU A 251 33.65 4.93 -19.08
N GLY A 252 33.50 4.63 -20.37
CA GLY A 252 33.92 3.38 -21.02
C GLY A 252 32.79 2.58 -21.64
#